data_AF-A0A2M7RNA2-F1
#
_entry.id   AF-A0A2M7RNA2-F1
#
_cell.length_a   1.000
_cell.length_b   1.000
_cell.length_c   1.000
_cell.angle_alpha   90.00
_cell.angle_beta   90.00
_cell.angle_gamma   90.00
#
_symmetry.space_group_name_H-M   'P 1'
#
loop_
_entity.id
_entity.type
_entity.pdbx_description
1 polymer ?
#
loop_
_entity_poly.entity_id
_entity_poly.type
_entity_poly.pdbx_seq_one_letter_code
_entity_poly.pdbx_strand_id
1 'polypeptide(L)'
;MITSLRKFKKRKEISFRLLIFLFFLAIGLTVFILNLNFKISKENTKIKKELDSLKQEVQKLEAEKNNFLLKISKIKTKEYLEKAGREDFDLKKQGENVVSFPAIKKETENKERENKERENFFQKFLEEIGVK
;
A
#
# COMPACT_ATOMS: atom_id res chain seq x y z
N MET A 1 -57.22 -37.67 63.22
CA MET A 1 -56.30 -36.85 64.04
C MET A 1 -54.95 -36.76 63.32
N ILE A 2 -54.22 -35.67 63.54
CA ILE A 2 -53.32 -34.99 62.60
C ILE A 2 -52.00 -35.72 62.27
N THR A 3 -51.60 -35.51 61.02
CA THR A 3 -50.43 -35.92 60.21
C THR A 3 -49.06 -36.07 60.89
N SER A 4 -48.33 -37.13 60.56
CA SER A 4 -46.89 -37.27 60.82
C SER A 4 -46.07 -36.50 59.77
N LEU A 5 -45.36 -35.46 60.20
CA LEU A 5 -44.53 -34.62 59.33
C LEU A 5 -43.23 -35.32 58.90
N ARG A 6 -43.02 -35.27 57.59
CA ARG A 6 -41.89 -35.80 56.80
C ARG A 6 -40.55 -35.28 57.32
N LYS A 7 -39.62 -36.18 57.68
CA LYS A 7 -38.26 -35.84 58.10
C LYS A 7 -37.53 -35.10 56.97
N PHE A 8 -37.20 -33.82 57.18
CA PHE A 8 -36.40 -33.04 56.24
C PHE A 8 -34.96 -33.57 56.21
N LYS A 9 -34.53 -33.99 55.03
CA LYS A 9 -33.18 -34.47 54.72
C LYS A 9 -32.17 -33.39 55.12
N LYS A 10 -31.27 -33.69 56.08
CA LYS A 10 -30.20 -32.78 56.51
C LYS A 10 -29.43 -32.32 55.28
N ARG A 11 -29.49 -31.02 54.95
CA ARG A 11 -28.65 -30.44 53.91
C ARG A 11 -27.21 -30.53 54.40
N LYS A 12 -26.33 -31.11 53.60
CA LYS A 12 -24.91 -31.22 53.90
C LYS A 12 -24.35 -29.79 53.81
N GLU A 13 -24.13 -29.15 54.96
CA GLU A 13 -23.57 -27.80 54.99
C GLU A 13 -22.16 -27.85 54.44
N ILE A 14 -21.90 -27.05 53.41
CA ILE A 14 -20.58 -26.89 52.83
C ILE A 14 -19.74 -26.18 53.89
N SER A 15 -18.61 -26.77 54.27
CA SER A 15 -17.75 -26.17 55.27
C SER A 15 -17.19 -24.84 54.77
N PHE A 16 -17.07 -23.85 55.65
CA PHE A 16 -16.53 -22.53 55.30
C PHE A 16 -15.14 -22.60 54.63
N ARG A 17 -14.33 -23.59 55.01
CA ARG A 17 -13.02 -23.90 54.38
C ARG A 17 -13.14 -24.32 52.91
N LEU A 18 -14.15 -25.13 52.56
CA LEU A 18 -14.42 -25.51 51.16
C LEU A 18 -14.86 -24.30 50.34
N LEU A 19 -15.62 -23.38 50.94
CA LEU A 19 -16.11 -22.18 50.28
C LEU A 19 -14.97 -21.21 49.96
N ILE A 20 -14.03 -21.01 50.90
CA ILE A 20 -12.81 -20.23 50.67
C ILE A 20 -11.94 -20.87 49.58
N PHE A 21 -11.76 -22.19 49.61
CA PHE A 21 -10.99 -22.90 48.57
C PHE A 21 -11.59 -22.72 47.18
N LEU A 22 -12.92 -22.88 47.05
CA LEU A 22 -13.63 -22.67 45.79
C LEU A 22 -13.52 -21.21 45.30
N PHE A 23 -13.52 -20.24 46.20
CA PHE A 23 -13.35 -18.83 45.85
C PHE A 23 -11.97 -18.56 45.24
N PHE A 24 -10.88 -19.03 45.86
CA PHE A 24 -9.55 -18.89 45.30
C PHE A 24 -9.38 -19.66 43.99
N LEU A 25 -9.98 -20.84 43.88
CA LEU A 25 -9.98 -21.62 42.63
C LEU A 25 -10.69 -20.88 41.51
N ALA A 26 -11.84 -20.26 41.79
CA ALA A 26 -12.59 -19.46 40.83
C ALA A 26 -11.80 -18.22 40.37
N ILE A 27 -11.11 -17.54 41.29
CA ILE A 27 -10.22 -16.41 40.95
C ILE A 27 -9.08 -16.87 40.06
N GLY A 28 -8.41 -17.97 40.41
CA GLY A 28 -7.31 -18.53 39.61
C GLY A 28 -7.76 -18.87 38.19
N LEU A 29 -8.91 -19.53 38.05
CA LEU A 29 -9.53 -19.83 36.75
C LEU A 29 -9.86 -18.56 35.96
N THR A 30 -10.41 -17.54 36.62
CA THR A 30 -10.75 -16.26 35.98
C THR A 30 -9.49 -15.59 35.43
N VAL A 31 -8.44 -15.49 36.23
CA VAL A 31 -7.14 -14.93 35.80
C VAL A 31 -6.54 -15.74 34.65
N PHE A 32 -6.61 -17.07 34.71
CA PHE A 32 -6.13 -17.94 33.63
C PHE A 32 -6.87 -17.70 32.31
N ILE A 33 -8.21 -17.63 32.35
CA ILE A 33 -9.04 -17.35 31.17
C ILE A 33 -8.75 -15.96 30.60
N LEU A 34 -8.58 -14.94 31.46
CA LEU A 34 -8.24 -13.58 31.01
C LEU A 34 -6.90 -13.53 30.28
N ASN A 35 -5.87 -14.22 30.79
CA ASN A 35 -4.56 -14.28 30.14
C ASN A 35 -4.63 -14.95 28.75
N LEU A 36 -5.37 -16.05 28.64
CA LEU A 36 -5.57 -16.74 27.35
C LEU A 36 -6.29 -15.83 26.34
N ASN A 37 -7.36 -15.16 26.77
CA ASN A 37 -8.10 -14.23 25.92
C ASN A 37 -7.24 -13.05 25.46
N PHE A 38 -6.40 -12.51 26.34
CA PHE A 38 -5.52 -11.40 25.98
C PHE A 38 -4.51 -11.78 24.90
N LYS A 39 -3.91 -12.99 25.01
CA LYS A 39 -2.98 -13.51 24.00
C LYS A 39 -3.66 -13.67 22.63
N ILE A 40 -4.84 -14.30 22.61
CA ILE A 40 -5.62 -14.53 21.39
C ILE A 40 -6.07 -13.20 20.77
N SER A 41 -6.53 -12.25 21.58
CA SER A 41 -6.94 -10.92 21.10
C SER A 41 -5.79 -10.15 20.45
N LYS A 42 -4.59 -10.21 21.04
CA LYS A 42 -3.40 -9.58 20.47
C LYS A 42 -3.00 -10.17 19.11
N GLU A 43 -3.17 -11.48 18.93
CA GLU A 43 -2.87 -12.15 17.68
C GLU A 43 -3.93 -11.84 16.61
N ASN A 44 -5.21 -11.90 16.98
CA ASN A 44 -6.32 -11.56 16.10
C ASN A 44 -6.26 -10.10 15.62
N THR A 45 -5.86 -9.16 16.47
CA THR A 45 -5.71 -7.76 16.08
C THR A 45 -4.57 -7.54 15.08
N LYS A 46 -3.47 -8.30 15.18
CA LYS A 46 -2.40 -8.27 14.17
C LYS A 46 -2.89 -8.82 12.83
N ILE A 47 -3.48 -10.02 12.85
CA ILE A 47 -4.01 -10.67 11.64
C ILE A 47 -5.05 -9.79 10.95
N LYS A 48 -5.96 -9.15 11.72
CA LYS A 48 -6.94 -8.21 11.16
C LYS A 48 -6.29 -6.99 10.50
N LYS A 49 -5.26 -6.41 11.12
CA LYS A 49 -4.52 -5.28 10.53
C LYS A 49 -3.83 -5.67 9.23
N GLU A 50 -3.18 -6.83 9.21
CA GLU A 50 -2.53 -7.36 8.00
C GLU A 50 -3.57 -7.61 6.91
N LEU A 51 -4.70 -8.22 7.24
CA LEU A 51 -5.80 -8.46 6.31
C LEU A 51 -6.39 -7.16 5.75
N ASP A 52 -6.57 -6.14 6.58
CA ASP A 52 -7.07 -4.84 6.15
C ASP A 52 -6.06 -4.11 5.26
N SER A 53 -4.76 -4.18 5.57
CA SER A 53 -3.72 -3.62 4.70
C SER A 53 -3.68 -4.31 3.33
N LEU A 54 -3.80 -5.64 3.30
CA LEU A 54 -3.79 -6.40 2.06
C LEU A 54 -5.03 -6.11 1.21
N LYS A 55 -6.20 -5.94 1.83
CA LYS A 55 -7.42 -5.49 1.13
C LYS A 55 -7.26 -4.11 0.51
N GLN A 56 -6.65 -3.18 1.23
CA GLN A 56 -6.38 -1.83 0.70
C GLN A 56 -5.41 -1.88 -0.48
N GLU A 57 -4.38 -2.73 -0.42
CA GLU A 57 -3.44 -2.92 -1.53
C GLU A 57 -4.12 -3.50 -2.77
N VAL A 58 -4.98 -4.50 -2.60
CA VAL A 58 -5.80 -5.05 -3.69
C VAL A 58 -6.68 -3.99 -4.33
N GLN A 59 -7.38 -3.19 -3.53
CA GLN A 59 -8.23 -2.10 -4.04
C GLN A 59 -7.41 -1.05 -4.82
N LYS A 60 -6.21 -0.71 -4.32
CA LYS A 60 -5.30 0.22 -5.00
C LYS A 60 -4.84 -0.35 -6.34
N LEU A 61 -4.41 -1.60 -6.38
CA LEU A 61 -3.99 -2.28 -7.60
C LEU A 61 -5.13 -2.40 -8.62
N GLU A 62 -6.36 -2.66 -8.17
CA GLU A 62 -7.52 -2.72 -9.04
C GLU A 62 -7.87 -1.34 -9.64
N ALA A 63 -7.78 -0.28 -8.84
CA ALA A 63 -7.93 1.10 -9.31
C ALA A 63 -6.84 1.47 -10.33
N GLU A 64 -5.58 1.10 -10.07
CA GLU A 64 -4.46 1.32 -10.99
C GLU A 64 -4.65 0.55 -12.30
N LYS A 65 -5.04 -0.73 -12.24
CA LYS A 65 -5.38 -1.53 -13.41
C LYS A 65 -6.47 -0.87 -14.24
N ASN A 66 -7.54 -0.40 -13.62
CA ASN A 66 -8.62 0.30 -14.32
C ASN A 66 -8.13 1.61 -14.96
N ASN A 67 -7.27 2.37 -14.29
CA ASN A 67 -6.65 3.56 -14.85
C ASN A 67 -5.79 3.23 -16.08
N PHE A 68 -4.97 2.18 -16.02
CA PHE A 68 -4.18 1.71 -17.14
C PHE A 68 -5.05 1.25 -18.31
N LEU A 69 -6.15 0.53 -18.05
CA LEU A 69 -7.09 0.13 -19.10
C LEU A 69 -7.72 1.34 -19.79
N LEU A 70 -8.10 2.38 -19.04
CA LEU A 70 -8.61 3.64 -19.58
C LEU A 70 -7.55 4.39 -20.40
N LYS A 71 -6.29 4.39 -19.97
CA LYS A 71 -5.18 4.97 -20.74
C LYS A 71 -4.94 4.19 -22.03
N ILE A 72 -4.92 2.86 -21.97
CA ILE A 72 -4.77 2.00 -23.14
C ILE A 72 -5.92 2.23 -24.13
N SER A 73 -7.17 2.33 -23.65
CA SER A 73 -8.31 2.60 -24.51
C SER A 73 -8.20 3.97 -25.19
N LYS A 74 -7.69 4.99 -24.48
CA LYS A 74 -7.41 6.32 -25.05
C LYS A 74 -6.29 6.27 -26.08
N ILE A 75 -5.19 5.54 -25.83
CA ILE A 75 -4.07 5.43 -26.78
C ILE A 75 -4.50 4.70 -28.06
N LYS A 76 -5.39 3.70 -27.94
CA LYS A 76 -5.91 2.95 -29.09
C LYS A 76 -6.91 3.72 -29.94
N THR A 77 -7.37 4.91 -29.54
CA THR A 77 -8.25 5.70 -30.40
C THR A 77 -7.45 6.31 -31.55
N LYS A 78 -8.05 6.29 -32.74
CA LYS A 78 -7.46 6.87 -33.96
C LYS A 78 -7.10 8.34 -33.78
N GLU A 79 -7.84 9.03 -32.93
CA GLU A 79 -7.67 10.45 -32.58
C GLU A 79 -6.39 10.71 -31.79
N TYR A 80 -6.04 9.82 -30.83
CA TYR A 80 -4.79 9.93 -30.09
C TYR A 80 -3.58 9.60 -30.97
N LEU A 81 -3.68 8.57 -31.82
CA LEU A 81 -2.64 8.24 -32.80
C LEU A 81 -2.42 9.36 -33.82
N GLU A 82 -3.49 10.01 -34.27
CA GLU A 82 -3.40 11.15 -35.18
C GLU A 82 -2.78 12.37 -34.48
N LYS A 83 -3.12 12.62 -33.21
CA LYS A 83 -2.54 13.69 -32.40
C LYS A 83 -1.05 13.45 -32.12
N ALA A 84 -0.66 12.26 -31.67
CA ALA A 84 0.73 11.89 -31.45
C ALA A 84 1.54 11.93 -32.76
N GLY A 85 0.97 11.48 -33.88
CA GLY A 85 1.60 11.61 -35.19
C GLY A 85 1.89 13.06 -35.59
N ARG A 86 0.97 13.99 -35.28
CA ARG A 86 1.14 15.42 -35.56
C ARG A 86 2.13 16.10 -34.61
N GLU A 87 2.07 15.80 -33.31
CA GLU A 87 2.88 16.47 -32.28
C GLU A 87 4.30 15.92 -32.18
N ASP A 88 4.47 14.59 -32.23
CA ASP A 88 5.77 13.95 -31.99
C ASP A 88 6.55 13.70 -33.29
N PHE A 89 5.84 13.59 -34.43
CA PHE A 89 6.43 13.19 -35.71
C PHE A 89 6.14 14.19 -36.86
N ASP A 90 5.49 15.33 -36.60
CA ASP A 90 5.08 16.32 -37.60
C ASP A 90 4.35 15.69 -38.82
N LEU A 91 3.67 14.56 -38.62
CA LEU A 91 2.99 13.83 -39.68
C LEU A 91 1.67 14.52 -40.03
N LYS A 92 1.50 14.82 -41.33
CA LYS A 92 0.31 15.47 -41.87
C LYS A 92 -0.77 14.49 -42.31
N LYS A 93 -2.02 14.93 -42.26
CA LYS A 93 -3.13 14.22 -42.91
C LYS A 93 -3.09 14.48 -44.42
N GLN A 94 -3.67 13.57 -45.21
CA GLN A 94 -3.78 13.78 -46.65
C GLN A 94 -4.64 15.02 -46.94
N GLY A 95 -4.07 16.04 -47.58
CA GLY A 95 -4.75 17.29 -47.95
C GLY A 95 -4.44 18.53 -47.11
N GLU A 96 -3.49 18.47 -46.16
CA GLU A 96 -3.16 19.59 -45.27
C GLU A 96 -1.93 20.39 -45.74
N ASN A 97 -2.02 21.73 -45.71
CA ASN A 97 -0.94 22.65 -46.08
C ASN A 97 -0.17 23.13 -44.85
N VAL A 98 1.13 22.85 -44.80
CA VAL A 98 2.02 23.23 -43.69
C VAL A 98 2.79 24.50 -44.06
N VAL A 99 2.79 25.49 -43.17
CA VAL A 99 3.58 26.73 -43.31
C VAL A 99 4.73 26.68 -42.31
N SER A 100 5.93 26.39 -42.79
CA SER A 100 7.15 26.41 -41.98
C SER A 100 7.76 27.81 -41.98
N PHE A 101 7.88 28.42 -40.79
CA PHE A 101 8.57 29.70 -40.63
C PHE A 101 10.09 29.49 -40.64
N PRO A 102 10.88 30.34 -41.33
CA PRO A 102 12.34 30.24 -41.27
C PRO A 102 12.81 30.51 -39.83
N ALA A 103 13.37 29.49 -39.19
CA ALA A 103 14.04 29.66 -37.91
C ALA A 103 15.16 30.70 -38.08
N ILE A 104 15.07 31.79 -37.32
CA ILE A 104 16.16 32.75 -37.20
C ILE A 104 17.34 31.97 -36.62
N LYS A 105 18.41 31.79 -37.42
CA LYS A 105 19.66 31.14 -37.02
C LYS A 105 20.25 31.86 -35.79
N LYS A 106 19.87 31.43 -34.59
CA LYS A 106 20.47 31.88 -33.32
C LYS A 106 20.84 30.75 -32.36
N GLU A 107 20.70 29.49 -32.76
CA GLU A 107 20.97 28.35 -31.86
C GLU A 107 22.21 27.52 -32.19
N THR A 108 22.88 27.78 -33.32
CA THR A 108 24.08 27.00 -33.67
C THR A 108 25.33 27.41 -32.90
N GLU A 109 25.44 28.66 -32.42
CA GLU A 109 26.61 29.10 -31.66
C GLU A 109 26.63 28.62 -30.19
N ASN A 110 25.46 28.40 -29.57
CA ASN A 110 25.41 27.98 -28.16
C ASN A 110 25.74 26.49 -27.96
N LYS A 111 25.33 25.63 -28.91
CA LYS A 111 25.64 24.19 -28.84
C LYS A 111 27.13 23.91 -29.04
N GLU A 112 27.84 24.67 -29.86
CA GLU A 112 29.29 24.53 -30.02
C GLU A 112 30.09 25.05 -28.82
N ARG A 113 29.59 26.09 -28.12
CA ARG A 113 30.24 26.63 -26.90
C ARG A 113 30.05 25.69 -25.71
N GLU A 114 28.83 25.18 -25.48
CA GLU A 114 28.58 24.20 -24.41
C GLU A 114 29.39 22.92 -24.59
N ASN A 115 29.55 22.43 -25.83
CA ASN A 115 30.26 21.19 -26.08
C ASN A 115 31.78 21.34 -25.87
N LYS A 116 32.36 22.47 -26.29
CA LYS A 116 33.78 22.80 -26.04
C LYS A 116 34.08 23.01 -24.57
N GLU A 117 33.15 23.61 -23.82
CA GLU A 117 33.30 23.74 -22.37
C GLU A 117 33.27 22.37 -21.69
N ARG A 118 32.32 21.49 -22.04
CA ARG A 118 32.25 20.13 -21.49
C ARG A 118 33.53 19.34 -21.77
N GLU A 119 34.05 19.37 -22.99
CA GLU A 119 35.31 18.69 -23.33
C GLU A 119 36.49 19.19 -22.48
N ASN A 120 36.61 20.50 -22.26
CA ASN A 120 37.65 21.10 -21.40
C ASN A 120 37.48 20.75 -19.91
N PHE A 121 36.25 20.59 -19.42
CA PHE A 121 35.98 20.15 -18.04
C PHE A 121 36.34 18.68 -17.81
N PHE A 122 36.03 17.79 -18.76
CA PHE A 122 36.41 16.38 -18.67
C PHE A 122 37.92 16.17 -18.76
N GLN A 123 38.63 16.92 -19.62
CA GLN A 123 40.09 16.83 -19.71
C GLN A 123 40.78 17.23 -18.40
N LYS A 124 40.38 18.34 -17.77
CA LYS A 124 40.91 18.74 -16.46
C LYS A 124 40.65 17.70 -15.37
N PHE A 125 39.45 17.10 -15.38
CA PHE A 125 39.12 16.05 -14.43
C PHE A 125 39.97 14.78 -14.61
N LEU A 126 40.23 14.37 -15.85
CA LEU A 126 41.08 13.22 -16.17
C LEU A 126 42.55 13.43 -15.74
N GLU A 127 43.08 14.64 -15.92
CA GLU A 127 44.42 15.01 -15.44
C GLU A 127 44.53 14.94 -13.90
N GLU A 128 43.50 15.38 -13.18
CA GLU A 128 43.48 15.40 -11.72
C GLU A 128 43.37 14.00 -11.09
N ILE A 129 42.70 13.05 -11.77
CA ILE A 129 42.62 11.65 -11.33
C ILE A 129 43.80 10.78 -11.82
N GLY A 130 44.78 11.37 -12.51
CA GLY A 130 46.02 10.69 -12.92
C GLY A 130 45.85 9.61 -13.99
N VAL A 131 44.76 9.63 -14.75
CA VAL A 131 44.51 8.70 -15.84
C VAL A 131 45.03 9.33 -17.13
N LYS A 132 46.19 8.87 -17.60
CA LYS A 132 46.76 9.21 -18.91
C LYS A 132 46.24 8.28 -20.00
#